data_AF-A0A060BZ36-F1
#
_entry.id   AF-A0A060BZ36-F1
#
_cell.length_a   1.000
_cell.length_b   1.000
_cell.length_c   1.000
_cell.angle_alpha   90.00
_cell.angle_beta   90.00
_cell.angle_gamma   90.00
#
_symmetry.space_group_name_H-M   'P 1'
#
loop_
_entity.id
_entity.type
_entity.pdbx_description
1 polymer ?
#
loop_
_entity_poly.entity_id
_entity_poly.type
_entity_poly.pdbx_seq_one_letter_code
_entity_poly.pdbx_strand_id
1 'polypeptide(L)' 'MGRSGREFLAAREASKVYRLFGIPGIAEETPMPDLHRPVGTGVGYHIRTGEHTVTSFDWAAYIDFMNANLPKKQ' A
#
# COMPACT_ATOMS: atom_id res chain seq x y z
N MET A 1 21.14 5.30 5.36
CA MET A 1 20.71 4.00 4.79
C MET A 1 19.55 4.29 3.85
N GLY A 2 19.75 4.18 2.53
CA GLY A 2 18.80 4.67 1.52
C GLY A 2 17.49 3.88 1.52
N ARG A 3 16.36 4.60 1.43
CA ARG A 3 15.02 4.01 1.28
C ARG A 3 15.04 3.05 0.10
N SER A 4 14.90 1.74 0.35
CA SER A 4 14.73 0.74 -0.70
C SER A 4 13.34 0.94 -1.33
N GLY A 5 13.22 1.85 -2.30
CA GLY A 5 11.97 2.17 -2.99
C GLY A 5 11.47 1.07 -3.94
N ARG A 6 12.16 -0.07 -4.03
CA ARG A 6 11.84 -1.14 -5.00
C ARG A 6 10.50 -1.82 -4.72
N GLU A 7 10.15 -2.03 -3.46
CA GLU A 7 8.86 -2.60 -3.08
C GLU A 7 7.70 -1.66 -3.46
N PHE A 8 7.85 -0.36 -3.19
CA PHE A 8 6.89 0.65 -3.61
C PHE A 8 6.74 0.71 -5.13
N LEU A 9 7.86 0.75 -5.86
CA LEU A 9 7.83 0.77 -7.32
C LEU A 9 7.16 -0.50 -7.87
N ALA A 10 7.45 -1.67 -7.31
CA ALA A 10 6.80 -2.91 -7.72
C ALA A 10 5.27 -2.85 -7.54
N ALA A 11 4.79 -2.36 -6.38
CA ALA A 11 3.36 -2.18 -6.13
C ALA A 11 2.71 -1.16 -7.09
N ARG A 12 3.40 -0.05 -7.36
CA ARG A 12 2.93 0.98 -8.29
C ARG A 12 2.87 0.48 -9.74
N GLU A 13 3.88 -0.26 -10.19
CA GLU A 13 3.87 -0.85 -11.54
C GLU A 13 2.82 -1.97 -11.66
N ALA A 14 2.63 -2.80 -10.63
CA ALA A 14 1.53 -3.78 -10.60
C ALA A 14 0.15 -3.12 -10.71
N SER A 15 0.00 -1.89 -10.20
CA SER A 15 -1.25 -1.11 -10.31
C SER A 15 -1.66 -0.85 -11.76
N LYS A 16 -0.73 -0.86 -12.73
CA LYS A 16 -1.05 -0.76 -14.16
C LYS A 16 -1.91 -1.93 -14.64
N VAL A 17 -1.64 -3.14 -14.15
CA VAL A 17 -2.41 -4.34 -14.49
C VAL A 17 -3.74 -4.37 -13.74
N TYR A 18 -3.75 -4.00 -12.45
CA TYR A 18 -5.00 -3.92 -11.67
C TYR A 18 -6.02 -2.94 -12.25
N ARG A 19 -5.55 -1.83 -12.85
CA ARG A 19 -6.40 -0.88 -13.55
C ARG A 19 -7.16 -1.49 -14.74
N LEU A 20 -6.63 -2.54 -15.38
CA LEU A 20 -7.33 -3.27 -16.44
C LEU A 20 -8.60 -3.96 -15.93
N PHE A 21 -8.69 -4.21 -14.62
CA PHE A 21 -9.83 -4.82 -13.95
C PHE A 21 -10.71 -3.78 -13.20
N GLY A 22 -10.51 -2.48 -13.47
CA GLY A 22 -11.26 -1.41 -12.80
C GLY A 22 -10.84 -1.15 -11.35
N ILE A 23 -9.72 -1.71 -10.90
CA ILE A 23 -9.18 -1.47 -9.56
C ILE A 23 -8.15 -0.33 -9.64
N PRO A 24 -8.33 0.82 -8.94
CA PRO A 24 -7.48 2.00 -9.12
C PRO A 24 -5.99 1.78 -8.85
N GLY A 25 -5.64 1.03 -7.80
CA GLY A 25 -4.26 0.82 -7.36
C GLY A 25 -3.61 2.07 -6.77
N ILE A 26 -2.29 2.17 -6.95
CA ILE A 26 -1.48 3.36 -6.66
C ILE A 26 -1.34 4.17 -7.96
N ALA A 27 -1.70 5.46 -7.94
CA ALA A 27 -1.56 6.33 -9.10
C ALA A 27 -0.09 6.49 -9.51
N GLU A 28 0.18 6.59 -10.81
CA GLU A 28 1.54 6.65 -11.38
C GLU A 28 2.35 7.83 -10.82
N GLU A 29 1.67 8.96 -10.60
CA GLU A 29 2.25 10.20 -10.07
C GLU A 29 2.47 10.16 -8.54
N THR A 30 2.01 9.11 -7.86
CA THR A 30 2.17 8.98 -6.41
C THR A 30 3.66 8.85 -6.08
N PRO A 31 4.23 9.76 -5.27
CA PRO A 31 5.59 9.63 -4.82
C PRO A 31 5.71 8.54 -3.75
N MET A 32 6.94 8.14 -3.42
CA MET A 32 7.21 7.30 -2.25
C MET A 32 6.55 7.94 -1.01
N PRO A 33 5.69 7.22 -0.27
CA PRO A 33 5.03 7.81 0.87
C PRO A 33 6.02 8.11 1.99
N ASP A 34 5.63 9.06 2.84
CA ASP A 34 6.30 9.26 4.11
C ASP A 34 6.08 8.07 5.05
N LEU A 35 6.95 7.98 6.05
CA LEU A 35 6.84 6.96 7.09
C LEU A 35 5.48 7.06 7.77
N HIS A 36 4.85 5.90 7.95
CA HIS A 36 3.55 5.73 8.58
C HIS A 36 2.38 6.43 7.85
N ARG A 37 2.52 6.67 6.54
CA ARG A 37 1.46 7.21 5.67
C ARG A 37 1.11 6.20 4.55
N PRO A 38 0.24 5.21 4.79
CA PRO A 38 -0.16 4.25 3.77
C PRO A 38 -0.82 4.93 2.56
N VAL A 39 -0.64 4.35 1.37
CA VAL A 39 -1.20 4.86 0.09
C VAL A 39 -1.81 3.74 -0.75
N GLY A 40 -2.74 4.10 -1.64
CA GLY A 40 -3.32 3.22 -2.66
C GLY A 40 -4.72 2.68 -2.32
N THR A 41 -5.38 2.11 -3.33
CA THR A 41 -6.72 1.48 -3.23
C THR A 41 -6.72 0.22 -4.07
N GLY A 42 -7.09 -0.93 -3.50
CA GLY A 42 -7.03 -2.26 -4.11
C GLY A 42 -5.62 -2.83 -4.23
N VAL A 43 -4.65 -1.98 -4.58
CA VAL A 43 -3.20 -2.20 -4.36
C VAL A 43 -2.71 -1.10 -3.43
N GLY A 44 -2.07 -1.47 -2.32
CA GLY A 44 -1.60 -0.53 -1.30
C GLY A 44 -0.14 -0.74 -0.92
N TYR A 45 0.47 0.30 -0.38
CA TYR A 45 1.83 0.26 0.17
C TYR A 45 1.93 1.13 1.43
N HIS A 46 2.66 0.65 2.43
CA HIS A 46 3.08 1.45 3.57
C HIS A 46 4.54 1.18 3.89
N ILE A 47 5.19 2.16 4.51
CA ILE A 47 6.54 2.02 5.05
C ILE A 47 6.56 2.57 6.46
N ARG A 48 7.28 1.89 7.35
CA ARG A 48 7.42 2.28 8.75
C ARG A 48 8.87 2.20 9.18
N THR A 49 9.19 2.87 10.28
CA THR A 49 10.47 2.70 10.98
C THR A 49 10.49 1.42 11.80
N GLY A 50 11.69 1.00 12.20
CA GLY A 50 11.93 -0.16 13.05
C GLY A 50 12.47 -1.37 12.27
N GLU A 51 12.57 -2.50 12.96
CA GLU A 51 13.17 -3.73 12.43
C GLU A 51 12.24 -4.50 11.48
N HIS A 52 12.82 -5.50 10.81
CA HIS A 52 12.09 -6.47 9.98
C HIS A 52 11.24 -7.40 10.85
N THR A 53 10.04 -6.92 11.17
CA THR A 53 9.04 -7.59 12.02
C THR A 53 7.64 -7.14 11.60
N VAL A 54 6.61 -7.62 12.28
CA VAL A 54 5.23 -7.11 12.13
C VAL A 54 4.82 -6.49 13.45
N THR A 55 4.35 -5.25 13.39
CA THR A 55 4.00 -4.41 14.54
C THR A 55 2.50 -4.12 14.56
N SER A 56 2.04 -3.49 15.65
CA SER A 56 0.66 -3.01 15.74
C SER A 56 0.30 -2.00 14.66
N PHE A 57 1.27 -1.19 14.19
CA PHE A 57 1.06 -0.28 13.07
C PHE A 57 0.73 -1.04 11.77
N ASP A 58 1.47 -2.11 11.48
CA ASP A 58 1.24 -2.90 10.26
C ASP A 58 -0.16 -3.52 10.28
N TRP A 59 -0.56 -4.10 11.42
CA TRP A 59 -1.90 -4.64 11.61
C TRP A 59 -2.99 -3.59 11.43
N ALA A 60 -2.81 -2.40 11.99
CA ALA A 60 -3.77 -1.30 11.80
C ALA A 60 -3.88 -0.91 10.32
N ALA A 61 -2.74 -0.73 9.63
CA ALA A 61 -2.72 -0.41 8.20
C ALA A 61 -3.40 -1.49 7.35
N TYR A 62 -3.20 -2.78 7.65
CA TYR A 62 -3.88 -3.87 6.97
C TYR A 62 -5.39 -3.84 7.20
N ILE A 63 -5.84 -3.64 8.44
CA ILE A 63 -7.26 -3.60 8.79
C ILE A 63 -7.94 -2.41 8.09
N ASP A 64 -7.34 -1.22 8.14
CA ASP A 64 -7.87 -0.03 7.47
C ASP A 64 -7.96 -0.23 5.96
N PHE A 65 -6.92 -0.83 5.36
CA PHE A 65 -6.91 -1.16 3.94
C PHE A 65 -7.99 -2.18 3.58
N MET A 66 -8.16 -3.25 4.37
CA MET A 66 -9.19 -4.26 4.13
C MET A 66 -10.60 -3.66 4.28
N ASN A 67 -10.84 -2.85 5.31
CA ASN A 67 -12.13 -2.18 5.51
C ASN A 67 -12.49 -1.24 4.35
N ALA A 68 -11.50 -0.60 3.72
CA ALA A 68 -11.71 0.28 2.58
C ALA A 68 -11.96 -0.48 1.26
N ASN A 69 -11.50 -1.73 1.14
CA ASN A 69 -11.47 -2.45 -0.15
C ASN A 69 -12.35 -3.69 -0.21
N LEU A 70 -12.71 -4.28 0.92
CA LEU A 70 -13.56 -5.46 0.95
C LEU A 70 -15.04 -5.05 1.06
N PRO A 71 -15.95 -5.80 0.41
CA PRO A 71 -17.37 -5.61 0.62
C PRO A 71 -17.70 -5.81 2.09
N LYS A 72 -18.55 -4.94 2.64
CA LYS A 72 -19.09 -5.14 3.98
C LYS A 72 -19.85 -6.46 4.01
N LYS A 73 -19.46 -7.34 4.92
CA LYS A 73 -20.23 -8.54 5.19
C LYS A 73 -21.58 -8.09 5.75
N GLN A 74 -22.67 -8.52 5.10
CA GLN A 74 -24.04 -8.31 5.60
C GLN A 74 -24.25 -9.07 6.90
#